data_AF-A0A9Q4SVC3-F1
#
_entry.id   AF-A0A9Q4SVC3-F1
#
_cell.length_a   1.000
_cell.length_b   1.000
_cell.length_c   1.000
_cell.angle_alpha   90.00
_cell.angle_beta   90.00
_cell.angle_gamma   90.00
#
_symmetry.space_group_name_H-M   'P 1'
#
loop_
_entity.id
_entity.type
_entity.pdbx_description
1 polymer ?
#
loop_
_entity_poly.entity_id
_entity_poly.type
_entity_poly.pdbx_seq_one_letter_code
_entity_poly.pdbx_strand_id
1 'polypeptide(L)'
;MRYYQRLIKSLFIINILFHSSQGAATQPNQEQLNKEKVAQLGQQLYHHLQQQQWYQAEKLLVNYQQLPLHETLLVYYAQALLAQKNGNFLQAEFYYQQQLKQQADFIPAQTGLIQLYFSQGEYKKAQYQLNQLSRLSGLSPTINQAIIYYQKQLNDYFKARRFYQISFFYDDNINHAPYLDEQIVLQSTQVIMTRKGAQPIASMGVSHLFSFYQPTFIY
;
A
#
# COMPACT_ATOMS: atom_id res chain seq x y z
N MET A 1 1.67 11.74 21.65
CA MET A 1 0.77 11.78 22.82
C MET A 1 -0.61 12.44 22.59
N ARG A 2 -0.90 13.09 21.45
CA ARG A 2 -2.20 13.79 21.23
C ARG A 2 -3.25 13.08 20.37
N TYR A 3 -2.93 11.91 19.78
CA TYR A 3 -3.86 11.22 18.87
C TYR A 3 -5.01 10.51 19.63
N TYR A 4 -4.70 9.83 20.75
CA TYR A 4 -5.72 9.16 21.59
C TYR A 4 -6.47 10.10 22.56
N GLN A 5 -5.96 11.31 22.83
CA GLN A 5 -6.68 12.29 23.66
C GLN A 5 -7.89 12.92 22.94
N ARG A 6 -7.96 12.86 21.60
CA ARG A 6 -9.08 13.45 20.85
C ARG A 6 -10.30 12.54 20.77
N LEU A 7 -10.13 11.22 20.72
CA LEU A 7 -11.27 10.28 20.75
C LEU A 7 -12.00 10.29 22.10
N ILE A 8 -11.29 10.53 23.21
CA ILE A 8 -11.89 10.61 24.55
C ILE A 8 -12.67 11.93 24.76
N LYS A 9 -12.37 13.00 24.01
CA LYS A 9 -13.09 14.29 24.14
C LYS A 9 -14.47 14.32 23.48
N SER A 10 -14.80 13.37 22.61
CA SER A 10 -16.12 13.29 21.99
C SER A 10 -17.22 12.75 22.93
N LEU A 11 -16.85 12.21 24.09
CA LEU A 11 -17.81 11.66 25.07
C LEU A 11 -17.94 12.51 26.35
N PHE A 12 -17.28 13.67 26.45
CA PHE A 12 -17.15 14.38 27.72
C PHE A 12 -17.70 15.82 27.77
N ILE A 13 -18.45 16.28 26.77
CA ILE A 13 -19.08 17.62 26.83
C ILE A 13 -20.50 17.55 26.27
N ILE A 14 -21.45 17.13 27.12
CA ILE A 14 -22.82 17.68 27.33
C ILE A 14 -23.30 17.04 28.65
N ASN A 15 -22.88 17.62 29.78
CA ASN A 15 -23.61 17.63 31.06
C ASN A 15 -22.81 18.35 32.15
N ILE A 16 -22.30 19.54 31.85
CA ILE A 16 -21.87 20.46 32.90
C ILE A 16 -22.34 21.85 32.51
N LEU A 17 -23.62 22.11 32.75
CA LEU A 17 -24.19 23.41 33.08
C LEU A 17 -25.55 23.06 33.69
N PHE A 18 -25.79 23.51 34.92
CA PHE A 18 -26.90 23.14 35.81
C PHE A 18 -26.73 21.75 36.47
N HIS A 19 -26.08 21.72 37.64
CA HIS A 19 -26.66 21.26 38.91
C HIS A 19 -25.68 21.62 40.02
N SER A 20 -25.98 22.71 40.72
CA SER A 20 -25.46 23.02 42.04
C SER A 20 -26.28 22.25 43.08
N SER A 21 -25.70 21.22 43.71
CA SER A 21 -26.19 20.74 45.00
C SER A 21 -25.16 19.82 45.65
N GLN A 22 -24.84 20.12 46.92
CA GLN A 22 -24.19 19.19 47.84
C GLN A 22 -24.88 17.81 47.77
N GLY A 23 -24.12 16.73 47.69
CA GLY A 23 -24.68 15.37 47.66
C GLY A 23 -23.60 14.30 47.65
N ALA A 24 -23.82 13.24 48.42
CA ALA A 24 -22.94 12.13 48.75
C ALA A 24 -22.09 11.57 47.58
N ALA A 25 -20.87 11.11 47.91
CA ALA A 25 -20.04 10.29 47.04
C ALA A 25 -20.85 9.08 46.54
N THR A 26 -21.36 9.18 45.32
CA THR A 26 -22.14 8.14 44.67
C THR A 26 -21.15 7.06 44.24
N GLN A 27 -21.33 5.84 44.75
CA GLN A 27 -20.51 4.70 44.33
C GLN A 27 -20.63 4.56 42.81
N PRO A 28 -19.50 4.39 42.07
CA PRO A 28 -19.55 4.25 40.63
C PRO A 28 -20.44 3.07 40.27
N ASN A 29 -21.40 3.28 39.37
CA ASN A 29 -22.24 2.20 38.89
C ASN A 29 -21.39 1.17 38.12
N GLN A 30 -21.88 -0.07 38.01
CA GLN A 30 -21.12 -1.18 37.40
C GLN A 30 -20.66 -0.88 35.96
N GLU A 31 -21.45 -0.12 35.20
CA GLU A 31 -21.10 0.28 33.84
C GLU A 31 -19.89 1.23 33.81
N GLN A 32 -19.83 2.18 34.73
CA GLN A 32 -18.71 3.12 34.83
C GLN A 32 -17.43 2.41 35.28
N LEU A 33 -17.53 1.48 36.23
CA LEU A 33 -16.41 0.62 36.62
C LEU A 33 -15.88 -0.21 35.43
N ASN A 34 -16.79 -0.75 34.61
CA ASN A 34 -16.42 -1.48 33.40
C ASN A 34 -15.70 -0.59 32.37
N LYS A 35 -16.20 0.64 32.14
CA LYS A 35 -15.55 1.61 31.24
C LYS A 35 -14.15 1.98 31.71
N GLU A 36 -13.97 2.25 33.00
CA GLU A 36 -12.66 2.56 33.57
C GLU A 36 -11.69 1.39 33.43
N LYS A 37 -12.14 0.17 33.72
CA LYS A 37 -11.34 -1.04 33.58
C LYS A 37 -10.91 -1.28 32.12
N VAL A 38 -11.82 -1.12 31.17
CA VAL A 38 -11.51 -1.21 29.72
C VAL A 38 -10.49 -0.16 29.33
N ALA A 39 -10.66 1.10 29.74
CA ALA A 39 -9.73 2.18 29.40
C ALA A 39 -8.32 1.90 29.96
N GLN A 40 -8.23 1.46 31.22
CA GLN A 40 -6.95 1.14 31.86
C GLN A 40 -6.23 -0.02 31.17
N LEU A 41 -6.92 -1.14 30.92
CA LEU A 41 -6.32 -2.30 30.27
C LEU A 41 -6.00 -2.04 28.80
N GLY A 42 -6.84 -1.26 28.10
CA GLY A 42 -6.58 -0.83 26.73
C GLY A 42 -5.33 0.04 26.63
N GLN A 43 -5.15 0.99 27.55
CA GLN A 43 -3.93 1.80 27.62
C GLN A 43 -2.68 0.96 27.88
N GLN A 44 -2.76 0.00 28.80
CA GLN A 44 -1.65 -0.92 29.10
C GLN A 44 -1.30 -1.79 27.88
N LEU A 45 -2.32 -2.34 27.20
CA LEU A 45 -2.13 -3.14 25.98
C LEU A 45 -1.44 -2.31 24.91
N TYR A 46 -1.94 -1.09 24.65
CA TYR A 46 -1.32 -0.19 23.70
C TYR A 46 0.14 0.11 24.06
N HIS A 47 0.44 0.34 25.34
CA HIS A 47 1.81 0.58 25.79
C HIS A 47 2.73 -0.62 25.53
N HIS A 48 2.31 -1.84 25.88
CA HIS A 48 3.08 -3.07 25.61
C HIS A 48 3.34 -3.27 24.12
N LEU A 49 2.35 -3.00 23.27
CA LEU A 49 2.52 -3.05 21.81
C LEU A 49 3.56 -2.04 21.30
N GLN A 50 3.51 -0.79 21.77
CA GLN A 50 4.48 0.24 21.38
C GLN A 50 5.90 -0.08 21.83
N GLN A 51 6.05 -0.68 23.02
CA GLN A 51 7.34 -1.11 23.56
C GLN A 51 7.79 -2.47 23.04
N GLN A 52 7.05 -3.07 22.10
CA GLN A 52 7.34 -4.40 21.54
C GLN A 52 7.45 -5.50 22.62
N GLN A 53 6.74 -5.35 23.73
CA GLN A 53 6.67 -6.32 24.81
C GLN A 53 5.66 -7.42 24.43
N TRP A 54 5.97 -8.17 23.36
CA TRP A 54 5.03 -9.05 22.66
C TRP A 54 4.34 -10.06 23.56
N TYR A 55 5.09 -10.71 24.45
CA TYR A 55 4.54 -11.69 25.38
C TYR A 55 3.52 -11.07 26.35
N GLN A 56 3.79 -9.87 26.86
CA GLN A 56 2.86 -9.15 27.73
C GLN A 56 1.63 -8.67 26.96
N ALA A 57 1.84 -8.16 25.74
CA ALA A 57 0.76 -7.73 24.87
C ALA A 57 -0.18 -8.89 24.51
N GLU A 58 0.35 -10.06 24.16
CA GLU A 58 -0.42 -11.26 23.81
C GLU A 58 -1.25 -11.76 25.00
N LYS A 59 -0.64 -11.87 26.19
CA LYS A 59 -1.35 -12.23 27.42
C LYS A 59 -2.46 -11.23 27.76
N LEU A 60 -2.16 -9.94 27.67
CA LEU A 60 -3.12 -8.89 28.02
C LEU A 60 -4.26 -8.81 26.99
N LEU A 61 -3.98 -9.06 25.71
CA LEU A 61 -4.98 -9.09 24.65
C LEU A 61 -6.08 -10.12 24.92
N VAL A 62 -5.70 -11.34 25.34
CA VAL A 62 -6.67 -12.41 25.68
C VAL A 62 -7.65 -11.92 26.74
N ASN A 63 -7.14 -11.26 27.80
CA ASN A 63 -7.99 -10.73 28.86
C ASN A 63 -8.82 -9.53 28.41
N TYR A 64 -8.24 -8.63 27.60
CA TYR A 64 -8.89 -7.43 27.10
C TYR A 64 -10.11 -7.75 26.24
N GLN A 65 -10.02 -8.76 25.38
CA GLN A 65 -11.11 -9.21 24.51
C GLN A 65 -12.34 -9.76 25.27
N GLN A 66 -12.15 -10.25 26.50
CA GLN A 66 -13.25 -10.74 27.34
C GLN A 66 -14.02 -9.62 28.04
N LEU A 67 -13.51 -8.39 28.02
CA LEU A 67 -14.17 -7.28 28.69
C LEU A 67 -15.39 -6.82 27.89
N PRO A 68 -16.53 -6.54 28.56
CA PRO A 68 -17.62 -5.83 27.91
C PRO A 68 -17.11 -4.45 27.48
N LEU A 69 -17.58 -3.95 26.33
CA LEU A 69 -17.22 -2.63 25.78
C LEU A 69 -15.75 -2.47 25.34
N HIS A 70 -14.99 -3.55 25.15
CA HIS A 70 -13.63 -3.46 24.61
C HIS A 70 -13.61 -2.81 23.22
N GLU A 71 -12.54 -2.08 22.91
CA GLU A 71 -12.39 -1.40 21.64
C GLU A 71 -11.91 -2.37 20.56
N THR A 72 -12.78 -2.69 19.60
CA THR A 72 -12.44 -3.61 18.50
C THR A 72 -11.28 -3.11 17.64
N LEU A 73 -11.15 -1.79 17.46
CA LEU A 73 -10.01 -1.20 16.74
C LEU A 73 -8.67 -1.53 17.40
N LEU A 74 -8.59 -1.50 18.74
CA LEU A 74 -7.38 -1.85 19.48
C LEU A 74 -7.10 -3.35 19.41
N VAL A 75 -8.14 -4.18 19.46
CA VAL A 75 -8.01 -5.64 19.28
C VAL A 75 -7.40 -5.95 17.91
N TYR A 76 -7.95 -5.40 16.83
CA TYR A 76 -7.40 -5.62 15.50
C TYR A 76 -5.97 -5.06 15.37
N TYR A 77 -5.67 -3.92 15.99
CA TYR A 77 -4.31 -3.37 16.01
C TYR A 77 -3.31 -4.35 16.64
N ALA A 78 -3.66 -4.90 17.81
CA ALA A 78 -2.84 -5.86 18.53
C ALA A 78 -2.63 -7.13 17.71
N GLN A 79 -3.71 -7.67 17.13
CA GLN A 79 -3.66 -8.87 16.29
C GLN A 79 -2.81 -8.65 15.04
N ALA A 80 -2.91 -7.49 14.40
CA ALA A 80 -2.11 -7.15 13.22
C ALA A 80 -0.60 -7.14 13.56
N LEU A 81 -0.22 -6.46 14.64
CA LEU A 81 1.17 -6.38 15.08
C LEU A 81 1.74 -7.74 15.51
N LEU A 82 0.97 -8.54 16.26
CA LEU A 82 1.39 -9.88 16.68
C LEU A 82 1.53 -10.82 15.48
N ALA A 83 0.60 -10.77 14.53
CA ALA A 83 0.69 -11.53 13.29
C ALA A 83 1.92 -11.14 12.48
N GLN A 84 2.19 -9.83 12.33
CA GLN A 84 3.38 -9.33 11.63
C GLN A 84 4.67 -9.79 12.31
N LYS A 85 4.74 -9.70 13.65
CA LYS A 85 5.90 -10.19 14.43
C LYS A 85 6.12 -11.69 14.28
N ASN A 86 5.05 -12.47 14.09
CA ASN A 86 5.14 -13.91 13.87
C ASN A 86 5.39 -14.29 12.40
N GLY A 87 5.50 -13.32 11.49
CA GLY A 87 5.66 -13.58 10.05
C GLY A 87 4.36 -13.97 9.33
N ASN A 88 3.22 -13.92 10.02
CA ASN A 88 1.89 -14.23 9.47
C ASN A 88 1.34 -13.02 8.71
N PHE A 89 2.00 -12.64 7.62
CA PHE A 89 1.73 -11.36 6.96
C PHE A 89 0.32 -11.25 6.36
N LEU A 90 -0.26 -12.35 5.86
CA LEU A 90 -1.65 -12.36 5.38
C LEU A 90 -2.65 -12.05 6.50
N GLN A 91 -2.42 -12.58 7.70
CA GLN A 91 -3.27 -12.27 8.86
C GLN A 91 -3.06 -10.81 9.30
N ALA A 92 -1.82 -10.32 9.28
CA ALA A 92 -1.54 -8.92 9.58
C ALA A 92 -2.28 -7.97 8.62
N GLU A 93 -2.19 -8.23 7.30
CA GLU A 93 -2.92 -7.47 6.27
C GLU A 93 -4.43 -7.51 6.53
N PHE A 94 -4.99 -8.69 6.80
CA PHE A 94 -6.40 -8.85 7.12
C PHE A 94 -6.82 -7.95 8.29
N TYR A 95 -6.12 -8.01 9.43
CA TYR A 95 -6.49 -7.24 10.61
C TYR A 95 -6.37 -5.73 10.39
N TYR A 96 -5.34 -5.25 9.69
CA TYR A 96 -5.26 -3.84 9.33
C TYR A 96 -6.41 -3.40 8.40
N GLN A 97 -6.79 -4.24 7.43
CA GLN A 97 -7.93 -3.95 6.57
C GLN A 97 -9.24 -3.92 7.35
N GLN A 98 -9.41 -4.77 8.36
CA GLN A 98 -10.58 -4.71 9.26
C GLN A 98 -10.64 -3.39 10.03
N GLN A 99 -9.50 -2.85 10.46
CA GLN A 99 -9.45 -1.51 11.07
C GLN A 99 -9.88 -0.43 10.08
N LEU A 100 -9.41 -0.49 8.83
CA LEU A 100 -9.78 0.49 7.81
C LEU A 100 -11.25 0.39 7.37
N LYS A 101 -11.85 -0.81 7.44
CA LYS A 101 -13.31 -0.97 7.23
C LYS A 101 -14.11 -0.29 8.32
N GLN A 102 -13.64 -0.34 9.56
CA GLN A 102 -14.31 0.30 10.70
C GLN A 102 -14.05 1.82 10.71
N GLN A 103 -12.83 2.23 10.38
CA GLN A 103 -12.42 3.63 10.34
C GLN A 103 -11.38 3.84 9.22
N ALA A 104 -11.82 4.39 8.09
CA ALA A 104 -10.99 4.53 6.89
C ALA A 104 -9.76 5.43 7.07
N ASP A 105 -9.85 6.43 7.94
CA ASP A 105 -8.78 7.38 8.26
C ASP A 105 -7.94 6.95 9.47
N PHE A 106 -8.05 5.70 9.91
CA PHE A 106 -7.30 5.18 11.05
C PHE A 106 -5.81 5.08 10.72
N ILE A 107 -5.06 6.10 11.14
CA ILE A 107 -3.64 6.28 10.82
C ILE A 107 -2.79 5.04 11.18
N PRO A 108 -2.95 4.37 12.34
CA PRO A 108 -2.12 3.22 12.67
C PRO A 108 -2.25 2.04 11.68
N ALA A 109 -3.43 1.84 11.08
CA ALA A 109 -3.62 0.81 10.06
C ALA A 109 -3.07 1.26 8.70
N GLN A 110 -3.26 2.53 8.33
CA GLN A 110 -2.66 3.13 7.14
C GLN A 110 -1.13 2.95 7.15
N THR A 111 -0.46 3.31 8.26
CA THR A 111 0.99 3.21 8.38
C THR A 111 1.47 1.77 8.54
N GLY A 112 0.72 0.94 9.26
CA GLY A 112 1.01 -0.50 9.42
C GLY A 112 1.01 -1.24 8.09
N LEU A 113 0.01 -1.01 7.23
CA LEU A 113 -0.04 -1.60 5.89
C LEU A 113 1.12 -1.15 5.01
N ILE A 114 1.50 0.14 5.04
CA ILE A 114 2.67 0.62 4.29
C ILE A 114 3.92 -0.15 4.73
N GLN A 115 4.19 -0.23 6.03
CA GLN A 115 5.33 -0.96 6.58
C GLN A 115 5.31 -2.44 6.19
N LEU A 116 4.15 -3.10 6.33
CA LEU A 116 3.94 -4.50 5.98
C LEU A 116 4.23 -4.75 4.49
N TYR A 117 3.67 -3.95 3.59
CA TYR A 117 3.87 -4.09 2.16
C TYR A 117 5.33 -3.82 1.76
N PHE A 118 5.99 -2.85 2.38
CA PHE A 118 7.42 -2.62 2.19
C PHE A 118 8.26 -3.83 2.62
N SER A 119 7.94 -4.43 3.77
CA SER A 119 8.66 -5.61 4.27
C SER A 119 8.53 -6.84 3.36
N GLN A 120 7.45 -6.92 2.58
CA GLN A 120 7.18 -8.00 1.63
C GLN A 120 7.59 -7.67 0.18
N GLY A 121 8.10 -6.47 -0.09
CA GLY A 121 8.38 -6.03 -1.47
C GLY A 121 7.13 -5.76 -2.32
N GLU A 122 5.96 -5.67 -1.70
CA GLU A 122 4.66 -5.39 -2.32
C GLU A 122 4.49 -3.89 -2.61
N TYR A 123 5.46 -3.29 -3.30
CA TYR A 123 5.58 -1.84 -3.44
C TYR A 123 4.40 -1.16 -4.16
N LYS A 124 3.66 -1.91 -5.00
CA LYS A 124 2.42 -1.38 -5.61
C LYS A 124 1.33 -1.16 -4.56
N LYS A 125 1.11 -2.14 -3.68
CA LYS A 125 0.17 -2.02 -2.56
C LYS A 125 0.63 -0.93 -1.59
N ALA A 126 1.93 -0.88 -1.31
CA ALA A 126 2.52 0.17 -0.48
C ALA A 126 2.25 1.58 -1.05
N GLN A 127 2.44 1.77 -2.37
CA GLN A 127 2.17 3.03 -3.05
C GLN A 127 0.69 3.42 -2.96
N TYR A 128 -0.22 2.47 -3.23
CA TYR A 128 -1.65 2.72 -3.09
C TYR A 128 -1.99 3.20 -1.67
N GLN A 129 -1.52 2.49 -0.65
CA GLN A 129 -1.79 2.84 0.74
C GLN A 129 -1.17 4.20 1.13
N LEU A 130 0.06 4.47 0.69
CA LEU A 130 0.72 5.75 0.92
C LEU A 130 -0.04 6.92 0.29
N ASN A 131 -0.64 6.72 -0.87
CA ASN A 131 -1.51 7.72 -1.49
C ASN A 131 -2.78 7.98 -0.66
N GLN A 132 -3.37 6.94 -0.07
CA GLN A 132 -4.52 7.11 0.84
C GLN A 132 -4.12 7.90 2.09
N LEU A 133 -3.02 7.52 2.74
CA LEU A 133 -2.49 8.23 3.91
C LEU A 133 -2.19 9.71 3.60
N SER A 134 -1.61 9.99 2.43
CA SER A 134 -1.22 11.35 2.02
C SER A 134 -2.41 12.30 1.76
N ARG A 135 -3.63 11.76 1.60
CA ARG A 135 -4.86 12.56 1.44
C ARG A 135 -5.44 13.03 2.78
N LEU A 136 -5.01 12.43 3.89
CA LEU A 136 -5.49 12.80 5.22
C LEU A 136 -4.91 14.15 5.65
N SER A 137 -5.72 14.97 6.32
CA SER A 137 -5.32 16.26 6.85
C SER A 137 -4.93 16.18 8.33
N GLY A 138 -4.16 17.15 8.83
CA GLY A 138 -3.81 17.24 10.25
C GLY A 138 -2.84 16.16 10.75
N LEU A 139 -2.07 15.54 9.85
CA LEU A 139 -1.06 14.54 10.19
C LEU A 139 0.06 15.14 11.05
N SER A 140 0.62 14.32 11.95
CA SER A 140 1.73 14.75 12.79
C SER A 140 3.01 14.94 11.96
N PRO A 141 3.97 15.77 12.42
CA PRO A 141 5.26 15.93 11.74
C PRO A 141 5.98 14.60 11.52
N THR A 142 5.92 13.68 12.47
CA THR A 142 6.52 12.34 12.35
C THR A 142 5.91 11.54 11.20
N ILE A 143 4.59 11.57 11.04
CA ILE A 143 3.92 10.88 9.93
C ILE A 143 4.25 11.54 8.59
N ASN A 144 4.29 12.88 8.53
CA ASN A 144 4.70 13.59 7.31
C ASN A 144 6.14 13.23 6.88
N GLN A 145 7.06 13.12 7.85
CA GLN A 145 8.43 12.67 7.55
C GLN A 145 8.46 11.21 7.07
N ALA A 146 7.66 10.32 7.66
CA ALA A 146 7.53 8.95 7.19
C ALA A 146 6.98 8.88 5.76
N ILE A 147 5.99 9.72 5.41
CA ILE A 147 5.45 9.82 4.06
C ILE A 147 6.55 10.20 3.07
N ILE A 148 7.32 11.26 3.36
CA ILE A 148 8.43 11.72 2.51
C ILE A 148 9.45 10.59 2.31
N TYR A 149 9.82 9.89 3.39
CA TYR A 149 10.73 8.77 3.33
C TYR A 149 10.23 7.66 2.39
N TYR A 150 9.01 7.18 2.57
CA TYR A 150 8.45 6.10 1.74
C TYR A 150 8.21 6.53 0.29
N GLN A 151 7.81 7.78 0.06
CA GLN A 151 7.69 8.33 -1.29
C GLN A 151 9.02 8.30 -2.03
N LYS A 152 10.11 8.68 -1.36
CA LYS A 152 11.47 8.59 -1.93
C LYS A 152 11.82 7.15 -2.28
N GLN A 153 11.63 6.21 -1.36
CA GLN A 153 11.93 4.79 -1.60
C GLN A 153 11.16 4.22 -2.80
N LEU A 154 9.86 4.51 -2.91
CA LEU A 154 9.05 4.07 -4.05
C LEU A 154 9.52 4.73 -5.36
N ASN A 155 9.83 6.02 -5.33
CA ASN A 155 10.31 6.72 -6.51
C ASN A 155 11.64 6.14 -7.00
N ASP A 156 12.57 5.85 -6.09
CA ASP A 156 13.86 5.25 -6.42
C ASP A 156 13.67 3.84 -7.03
N TYR A 157 12.81 3.01 -6.41
CA TYR A 157 12.47 1.68 -6.90
C TYR A 157 11.82 1.70 -8.30
N PHE A 158 10.80 2.53 -8.51
CA PHE A 158 10.11 2.59 -9.79
C PHE A 158 10.93 3.31 -10.87
N LYS A 159 11.80 4.25 -10.50
CA LYS A 159 12.76 4.88 -11.43
C LYS A 159 13.78 3.88 -11.93
N ALA A 160 14.30 3.01 -11.06
CA ALA A 160 15.24 1.95 -11.43
C ALA A 160 14.64 0.91 -12.40
N ARG A 161 13.30 0.79 -12.45
CA ARG A 161 12.58 -0.13 -13.35
C ARG A 161 12.20 0.49 -14.70
N ARG A 162 12.63 1.71 -14.98
CA ARG A 162 12.55 2.29 -16.33
C ARG A 162 13.66 1.67 -17.16
N PHE A 163 13.32 0.99 -18.25
CA PHE A 163 14.33 0.45 -19.16
C PHE A 163 14.25 1.16 -20.51
N TYR A 164 15.44 1.44 -21.04
CA TYR A 164 15.66 2.01 -22.35
C TYR A 164 16.67 1.12 -23.06
N GLN A 165 16.27 0.55 -24.18
CA GLN A 165 17.12 -0.32 -25.00
C GLN A 165 17.29 0.32 -26.38
N ILE A 166 18.54 0.50 -26.81
CA ILE A 166 18.89 0.86 -28.19
C ILE A 166 19.48 -0.39 -28.83
N SER A 167 19.00 -0.75 -30.03
CA SER A 167 19.58 -1.84 -30.82
C SER A 167 19.85 -1.36 -32.25
N PHE A 168 21.04 -1.65 -32.75
CA PHE A 168 21.41 -1.44 -34.15
C PHE A 168 21.05 -2.70 -34.94
N PHE A 169 20.41 -2.54 -36.09
CA PHE A 169 20.09 -3.66 -36.97
C PHE A 169 20.58 -3.38 -38.38
N TYR A 170 20.92 -4.46 -39.06
CA TYR A 170 21.16 -4.52 -40.49
C TYR A 170 20.22 -5.57 -41.04
N ASP A 171 19.51 -5.20 -42.10
CA ASP A 171 18.65 -6.10 -42.86
C ASP A 171 19.02 -5.91 -44.32
N ASP A 172 19.48 -6.97 -44.97
CA ASP A 172 19.90 -6.96 -46.36
C ASP A 172 18.71 -7.01 -47.34
N ASN A 173 17.49 -7.15 -46.84
CA ASN A 173 16.29 -7.31 -47.64
C ASN A 173 15.00 -6.82 -46.93
N ILE A 174 14.93 -5.53 -46.59
CA ILE A 174 13.77 -4.95 -45.89
C ILE A 174 12.46 -5.00 -46.67
N ASN A 175 12.55 -5.16 -48.00
CA ASN A 175 11.39 -5.27 -48.89
C ASN A 175 10.98 -6.74 -49.14
N HIS A 176 11.62 -7.70 -48.47
CA HIS A 176 11.39 -9.14 -48.61
C HIS A 176 11.36 -9.57 -50.10
N ALA A 177 12.27 -9.01 -50.89
CA ALA A 177 12.40 -9.30 -52.30
C ALA A 177 12.71 -10.80 -52.53
N PRO A 178 12.15 -11.42 -53.58
CA PRO A 178 12.26 -12.86 -53.82
C PRO A 178 13.61 -13.31 -54.41
N TYR A 179 14.63 -12.43 -54.47
CA TYR A 179 15.93 -12.69 -55.13
C TYR A 179 15.81 -13.34 -56.52
N LEU A 180 14.83 -12.91 -57.32
CA LEU A 180 14.58 -13.49 -58.63
C LEU A 180 15.32 -12.72 -59.72
N ASP A 181 16.39 -13.31 -60.21
CA ASP A 181 17.10 -12.83 -61.40
C ASP A 181 16.19 -12.83 -62.64
N GLU A 182 16.59 -12.04 -63.64
CA GLU A 182 15.86 -11.97 -64.89
C GLU A 182 15.82 -13.33 -65.58
N GLN A 183 14.61 -13.85 -65.77
CA GLN A 183 14.38 -15.12 -66.43
C GLN A 183 13.53 -14.90 -67.68
N ILE A 184 13.89 -15.58 -68.76
CA ILE A 184 13.06 -15.66 -69.96
C ILE A 184 11.85 -16.55 -69.63
N VAL A 185 10.66 -15.99 -69.76
CA VAL A 185 9.39 -16.72 -69.52
C VAL A 185 8.72 -17.08 -70.84
N LEU A 186 9.01 -16.35 -71.92
CA LEU A 186 8.55 -16.64 -73.27
C LEU A 186 9.61 -16.20 -74.29
N GLN A 187 9.92 -17.06 -75.25
CA GLN A 187 10.79 -16.73 -76.37
C GLN A 187 10.14 -17.20 -77.67
N SER A 188 10.00 -16.28 -78.61
CA SER A 188 9.53 -16.52 -79.97
C SER A 188 10.52 -15.91 -80.97
N THR A 189 10.25 -16.08 -82.27
CA THR A 189 11.07 -15.50 -83.35
C THR A 189 11.01 -13.97 -83.41
N GLN A 190 10.06 -13.33 -82.73
CA GLN A 190 9.83 -11.88 -82.81
C GLN A 190 9.95 -11.17 -81.45
N VAL A 191 9.71 -11.87 -80.34
CA VAL A 191 9.69 -11.28 -78.98
C VAL A 191 10.32 -12.23 -77.96
N ILE A 192 11.10 -11.64 -77.05
CA ILE A 192 11.55 -12.25 -75.80
C ILE A 192 10.82 -11.52 -74.67
N MET A 193 10.09 -12.26 -73.83
CA MET A 193 9.52 -11.73 -72.59
C MET A 193 10.30 -12.26 -71.41
N THR A 194 10.79 -11.34 -70.59
CA THR A 194 11.48 -11.65 -69.34
C THR A 194 10.63 -11.27 -68.14
N ARG A 195 10.84 -11.99 -67.03
CA ARG A 195 10.31 -11.65 -65.72
C ARG A 195 11.49 -11.44 -64.79
N LYS A 196 11.49 -10.32 -64.10
CA LYS A 196 12.51 -9.97 -63.09
C LYS A 196 11.81 -9.60 -61.78
N GLY A 197 12.33 -10.09 -60.66
CA GLY A 197 11.85 -9.71 -59.33
C GLY A 197 12.38 -8.35 -58.90
N ALA A 198 11.72 -7.72 -57.93
CA ALA A 198 12.31 -6.60 -57.22
C ALA A 198 13.68 -7.01 -56.64
N GLN A 199 14.64 -6.09 -56.64
CA GLN A 199 15.93 -6.33 -56.02
C GLN A 199 15.85 -6.11 -54.50
N PRO A 200 16.57 -6.91 -53.68
CA PRO A 200 16.68 -6.67 -52.25
C PRO A 200 17.17 -5.26 -51.95
N ILE A 201 16.56 -4.63 -50.97
CA ILE A 201 17.00 -3.34 -50.46
C ILE A 201 17.62 -3.58 -49.09
N ALA A 202 18.92 -3.32 -49.00
CA ALA A 202 19.62 -3.34 -47.73
C ALA A 202 19.36 -2.04 -46.96
N SER A 203 19.22 -2.15 -45.65
CA SER A 203 19.07 -1.01 -44.76
C SER A 203 19.76 -1.25 -43.43
N MET A 204 20.24 -0.16 -42.84
CA MET A 204 20.72 -0.12 -41.47
C MET A 204 19.82 0.81 -40.68
N GLY A 205 19.49 0.41 -39.46
CA GLY A 205 18.61 1.21 -38.63
C GLY A 205 18.97 1.14 -37.16
N VAL A 206 18.40 2.11 -36.44
CA VAL A 206 18.41 2.15 -35.00
C VAL A 206 16.99 1.89 -34.53
N SER A 207 16.81 0.83 -33.77
CA SER A 207 15.57 0.60 -33.03
C SER A 207 15.77 1.05 -31.58
N HIS A 208 14.75 1.67 -31.01
CA HIS A 208 14.73 2.02 -29.60
C HIS A 208 13.44 1.48 -28.98
N LEU A 209 13.59 0.80 -27.85
CA LEU A 209 12.47 0.39 -27.01
C LEU A 209 12.56 1.15 -25.70
N PHE A 210 11.48 1.86 -25.39
CA PHE A 210 11.36 2.58 -24.14
C PHE A 210 10.10 2.14 -23.42
N SER A 211 10.27 1.70 -22.17
CA SER A 211 9.14 1.36 -21.32
C SER A 211 9.21 2.14 -20.03
N PHE A 212 8.13 2.87 -19.76
CA PHE A 212 7.84 3.33 -18.41
C PHE A 212 6.97 2.28 -17.74
N TYR A 213 7.44 1.78 -16.61
CA TYR A 213 6.52 1.21 -15.64
C TYR A 213 5.69 2.37 -15.04
N GLN A 214 4.54 2.69 -15.65
CA GLN A 214 3.51 3.51 -15.03
C GLN A 214 2.52 2.56 -14.35
N PRO A 215 2.49 2.49 -13.01
CA PRO A 215 1.36 1.86 -12.35
C PRO A 215 0.13 2.77 -12.57
N THR A 216 -0.59 2.56 -13.66
CA THR A 216 -1.93 3.10 -13.84
C THR A 216 -2.85 2.34 -12.89
N PHE A 217 -3.42 3.06 -11.92
CA PHE A 217 -4.53 2.53 -11.12
C PHE A 217 -5.80 3.18 -11.65
N ILE A 218 -6.72 2.34 -12.13
CA ILE A 218 -8.10 2.72 -12.41
C ILE A 218 -8.75 2.94 -11.05
N TYR A 219 -9.28 4.15 -10.84
CA TYR A 219 -9.96 4.59 -9.61
C TYR A 219 -11.34 3.95 -9.47
#